data_AF-A0A7Y9DXP6-F1
#
_entry.id   AF-A0A7Y9DXP6-F1
#
_cell.length_a   1.000
_cell.length_b   1.000
_cell.length_c   1.000
_cell.angle_alpha   90.00
_cell.angle_beta   90.00
_cell.angle_gamma   90.00
#
_symmetry.space_group_name_H-M   'P 1'
#
loop_
_entity.id
_entity.type
_entity.pdbx_description
1 polymer ?
#
loop_
_entity_poly.entity_id
_entity_poly.type
_entity_poly.pdbx_seq_one_letter_code
_entity_poly.pdbx_strand_id
1 'polypeptide(L)'
;MTTTLPTPEETLPPVRLIPVLGRATAQLAGCRVLVLNWRDIRHSQAGGAEAYAHQISKRWVEAGVHVTWLTARDAGQSARDEIDGIEILRAGGTMGVYVRTAARLLRGSLRQRFDAVVDCQNGIPFFSPVFTRNSVPIVQVVHHVHQDQFSTRFGPAGSLVGRLLEGRVAKRVYQRRRTVAVSASTRQELRRRLKFDGPIDVVPNGMNTAISSGTRRRAEKPTIVLTSRLVPHKRVDLLLHAVSAALPDIPDLQVEIIGDGPDLTTLRRTAVELGLGRTVRFHGRLGDAERDALMESAWLTTSTSDGEGWGLVVLEGAAAGVPCLAIRTTGIRDSVLDGVTGWLVDGIDDFAAILPRTMAELADPTRADEVAEACRTWAGCFSWERSAELLAGSVLSEMRAFHRTQAESDLPPADRSALHRAATRRRARSDMTVLARFSHPEPAEAAAALRLSDEVSICLGRNRVLALLRGCDEVDALGVISRLGAEEPYVRLASRPELLGGPAIVGIARGETLPSDVVPGR
;
A
#
# COMPACT_ATOMS: atom_id res chain seq x y z
N MET A 1 -6.84 39.49 35.21
CA MET A 1 -7.19 38.21 34.55
C MET A 1 -7.38 38.51 33.09
N THR A 2 -6.31 38.34 32.31
CA THR A 2 -6.28 38.64 30.88
C THR A 2 -5.37 37.57 30.29
N THR A 3 -5.97 36.59 29.66
CA THR A 3 -5.33 35.47 28.95
C THR A 3 -4.69 36.01 27.67
N THR A 4 -3.38 36.20 27.70
CA THR A 4 -2.56 36.45 26.51
C THR A 4 -2.45 35.17 25.68
N LEU A 5 -2.98 35.22 24.46
CA LEU A 5 -2.71 34.24 23.40
C LEU A 5 -1.19 34.16 23.14
N PRO A 6 -0.62 32.98 22.86
CA PRO A 6 0.79 32.87 22.51
C PRO A 6 1.05 33.56 21.17
N THR A 7 2.12 34.35 21.14
CA THR A 7 2.68 35.04 19.97
C THR A 7 3.08 34.05 18.86
N PRO A 8 3.11 34.47 17.57
CA PRO A 8 3.59 33.63 16.48
C PRO A 8 5.08 33.34 16.72
N GLU A 9 5.46 32.05 16.75
CA GLU A 9 6.86 31.66 16.73
C GLU A 9 7.55 32.31 15.52
N GLU A 10 8.59 33.10 15.79
CA GLU A 10 9.57 33.52 14.81
C GLU A 10 10.00 32.31 13.98
N THR A 11 10.13 32.52 12.67
CA THR A 11 10.46 31.52 11.64
C THR A 11 11.81 30.86 11.90
N LEU A 12 11.79 29.86 12.78
CA LEU A 12 12.87 28.89 12.96
C LEU A 12 13.05 28.12 11.63
N PRO A 13 14.30 27.76 11.26
CA PRO A 13 14.54 26.98 10.06
C PRO A 13 13.73 25.68 10.10
N PRO A 14 13.25 25.20 8.93
CA PRO A 14 12.41 24.01 8.85
C PRO A 14 13.08 22.82 9.56
N VAL A 15 12.36 22.27 10.53
CA VAL A 15 12.80 21.10 11.28
C VAL A 15 12.86 19.89 10.34
N ARG A 16 14.07 19.41 10.03
CA ARG A 16 14.27 18.20 9.22
C ARG A 16 13.95 16.95 10.04
N LEU A 17 12.80 16.32 9.76
CA LEU A 17 12.45 14.99 10.27
C LEU A 17 13.12 13.94 9.39
N ILE A 18 13.88 13.04 10.02
CA ILE A 18 14.60 11.98 9.32
C ILE A 18 13.96 10.64 9.70
N PRO A 19 13.38 9.89 8.74
CA PRO A 19 12.86 8.56 9.02
C PRO A 19 14.01 7.61 9.39
N VAL A 20 13.82 6.84 10.46
CA VAL A 20 14.80 5.83 10.91
C VAL A 20 14.48 4.51 10.21
N LEU A 21 15.04 4.32 9.01
CA LEU A 21 14.93 3.10 8.22
C LEU A 21 16.10 2.14 8.50
N GLY A 22 16.01 0.90 8.01
CA GLY A 22 17.09 -0.07 8.09
C GLY A 22 17.20 -0.82 9.42
N ARG A 23 16.25 -0.63 10.36
CA ARG A 23 16.24 -1.33 11.66
C ARG A 23 15.79 -2.78 11.49
N ALA A 24 14.73 -2.98 10.71
CA ALA A 24 14.12 -4.27 10.48
C ALA A 24 14.76 -5.00 9.29
N THR A 25 15.02 -4.32 8.17
CA THR A 25 15.68 -4.98 7.02
C THR A 25 17.07 -5.50 7.38
N ALA A 26 17.87 -4.74 8.13
CA ALA A 26 19.20 -5.19 8.56
C ALA A 26 19.14 -6.42 9.48
N GLN A 27 18.12 -6.54 10.33
CA GLN A 27 17.93 -7.73 11.16
C GLN A 27 17.42 -8.94 10.39
N LEU A 28 16.84 -8.74 9.21
CA LEU A 28 16.42 -9.80 8.33
C LEU A 28 17.58 -10.31 7.44
N ALA A 29 18.69 -9.58 7.36
CA ALA A 29 19.87 -9.95 6.58
C ALA A 29 20.36 -11.37 6.94
N GLY A 30 20.74 -12.15 5.93
CA GLY A 30 21.13 -13.56 6.05
C GLY A 30 19.96 -14.53 6.22
N CYS A 31 18.73 -14.07 6.49
CA CYS A 31 17.56 -14.95 6.51
C CYS A 31 17.18 -15.38 5.10
N ARG A 32 16.59 -16.57 5.00
CA ARG A 32 16.02 -17.13 3.77
C ARG A 32 14.51 -16.99 3.82
N VAL A 33 13.96 -16.14 2.96
CA VAL A 33 12.53 -15.82 2.93
C VAL A 33 11.90 -16.39 1.66
N LEU A 34 10.84 -17.19 1.84
CA LEU A 34 10.03 -17.72 0.75
C LEU A 34 8.84 -16.80 0.49
N VAL A 35 8.74 -16.25 -0.72
CA VAL A 35 7.57 -15.49 -1.16
C VAL A 35 6.70 -16.39 -2.03
N LEU A 36 5.46 -16.62 -1.60
CA LEU A 36 4.44 -17.29 -2.40
C LEU A 36 3.61 -16.21 -3.07
N ASN A 37 3.80 -16.01 -4.36
CA ASN A 37 3.04 -15.03 -5.11
C ASN A 37 2.54 -15.66 -6.40
N TRP A 38 1.33 -15.30 -6.82
CA TRP A 38 0.68 -16.00 -7.93
C TRP A 38 1.47 -15.86 -9.24
N ARG A 39 2.07 -14.69 -9.48
CA ARG A 39 2.84 -14.35 -10.70
C ARG A 39 4.13 -13.64 -10.31
N ASP A 40 5.15 -13.71 -11.15
CA ASP A 40 6.32 -12.83 -11.05
C ASP A 40 6.20 -11.60 -11.96
N ILE A 41 7.09 -10.64 -11.79
CA ILE A 41 7.06 -9.36 -12.51
C ILE A 41 7.16 -9.50 -14.03
N ARG A 42 7.74 -10.60 -14.55
CA ARG A 42 7.87 -10.86 -16.00
C ARG A 42 6.67 -11.62 -16.58
N HIS A 43 5.66 -11.97 -15.80
CA HIS A 43 4.46 -12.61 -16.32
C HIS A 43 3.63 -11.61 -17.15
N SER A 44 3.09 -12.03 -18.30
CA SER A 44 2.27 -11.18 -19.19
C SER A 44 1.05 -10.51 -18.52
N GLN A 45 0.61 -11.00 -17.37
CA GLN A 45 -0.54 -10.47 -16.63
C GLN A 45 -0.15 -9.78 -15.32
N ALA A 46 1.13 -9.60 -15.04
CA ALA A 46 1.62 -8.92 -13.84
C ALA A 46 0.97 -7.53 -13.67
N GLY A 47 0.78 -7.12 -12.42
CA GLY A 47 0.22 -5.83 -12.06
C GLY A 47 0.77 -5.34 -10.72
N GLY A 48 0.02 -4.47 -10.05
CA GLY A 48 0.46 -3.80 -8.83
C GLY A 48 0.84 -4.73 -7.67
N ALA A 49 0.18 -5.89 -7.55
CA ALA A 49 0.51 -6.88 -6.52
C ALA A 49 1.90 -7.51 -6.76
N GLU A 50 2.20 -7.88 -8.01
CA GLU A 50 3.51 -8.40 -8.39
C GLU A 50 4.60 -7.32 -8.25
N ALA A 51 4.31 -6.07 -8.65
CA ALA A 51 5.21 -4.94 -8.45
C ALA A 51 5.52 -4.72 -6.96
N TYR A 52 4.50 -4.73 -6.08
CA TYR A 52 4.69 -4.59 -4.63
C TYR A 52 5.62 -5.65 -4.07
N ALA A 53 5.34 -6.93 -4.35
CA ALA A 53 6.15 -8.01 -3.82
C ALA A 53 7.58 -7.94 -4.37
N HIS A 54 7.74 -7.60 -5.66
CA HIS A 54 9.02 -7.52 -6.34
C HIS A 54 9.89 -6.39 -5.78
N GLN A 55 9.34 -5.18 -5.67
CA GLN A 55 10.10 -4.03 -5.18
C GLN A 55 10.58 -4.23 -3.74
N ILE A 56 9.74 -4.81 -2.87
CA ILE A 56 10.16 -5.16 -1.49
C ILE A 56 11.22 -6.26 -1.49
N SER A 57 11.02 -7.33 -2.27
CA SER A 57 11.98 -8.44 -2.37
C SER A 57 13.35 -7.95 -2.85
N LYS A 58 13.37 -7.01 -3.82
CA LYS A 58 14.60 -6.38 -4.30
C LYS A 58 15.34 -5.64 -3.18
N ARG A 59 14.67 -4.81 -2.37
CA ARG A 59 15.29 -4.12 -1.22
C ARG A 59 15.80 -5.09 -0.17
N TRP A 60 15.08 -6.19 0.06
CA TRP A 60 15.53 -7.24 0.97
C TRP A 60 16.79 -7.92 0.45
N VAL A 61 16.87 -8.24 -0.85
CA VAL A 61 18.10 -8.77 -1.47
C VAL A 61 19.26 -7.78 -1.34
N GLU A 62 19.04 -6.50 -1.61
CA GLU A 62 20.03 -5.43 -1.43
C GLU A 62 20.50 -5.31 0.03
N ALA A 63 19.62 -5.60 1.00
CA ALA A 63 19.95 -5.67 2.43
C ALA A 63 20.55 -7.02 2.87
N GLY A 64 20.80 -7.97 1.95
CA GLY A 64 21.44 -9.26 2.22
C GLY A 64 20.50 -10.40 2.63
N VAL A 65 19.19 -10.28 2.38
CA VAL A 65 18.21 -11.36 2.58
C VAL A 65 18.21 -12.28 1.35
N HIS A 66 18.18 -13.59 1.57
CA HIS A 66 18.01 -14.56 0.48
C HIS A 66 16.52 -14.74 0.18
N VAL A 67 16.05 -14.23 -0.96
CA VAL A 67 14.63 -14.28 -1.33
C VAL A 67 14.39 -15.29 -2.46
N THR A 68 13.46 -16.24 -2.23
CA THR A 68 13.01 -17.19 -3.25
C THR A 68 11.51 -17.00 -3.50
N TRP A 69 11.09 -16.94 -4.77
CA TRP A 69 9.68 -16.90 -5.17
C TRP A 69 9.19 -18.26 -5.67
N LEU A 70 7.99 -18.66 -5.26
CA LEU A 70 7.20 -19.69 -5.95
C LEU A 70 6.01 -19.05 -6.65
N THR A 71 5.93 -19.25 -7.96
CA THR A 71 4.98 -18.54 -8.83
C THR A 71 4.48 -19.39 -10.00
N ALA A 72 3.41 -18.96 -10.68
CA ALA A 72 2.93 -19.58 -11.91
C ALA A 72 3.91 -19.38 -13.08
N ARG A 73 3.86 -20.28 -14.05
CA ARG A 73 4.69 -20.25 -15.26
C ARG A 73 3.84 -19.81 -16.45
N ASP A 74 4.22 -18.69 -17.05
CA ASP A 74 3.62 -18.19 -18.30
C ASP A 74 4.21 -18.90 -19.52
N ALA A 75 3.54 -18.80 -20.67
CA ALA A 75 4.02 -19.37 -21.92
C ALA A 75 5.41 -18.80 -22.28
N GLY A 76 6.33 -19.68 -22.70
CA GLY A 76 7.70 -19.29 -23.08
C GLY A 76 8.66 -19.03 -21.92
N GLN A 77 8.20 -18.96 -20.67
CA GLN A 77 9.10 -18.74 -19.52
C GLN A 77 9.88 -20.00 -19.13
N SER A 78 11.09 -19.85 -18.62
CA SER A 78 11.85 -20.93 -17.97
C SER A 78 11.23 -21.33 -16.62
N ALA A 79 11.49 -22.56 -16.17
CA ALA A 79 11.01 -23.04 -14.86
C ALA A 79 11.79 -22.44 -13.67
N ARG A 80 13.01 -21.95 -13.92
CA ARG A 80 13.86 -21.25 -12.95
C ARG A 80 14.47 -20.02 -13.62
N ASP A 81 14.60 -18.95 -12.86
CA ASP A 81 15.11 -17.66 -13.33
C ASP A 81 15.66 -16.89 -12.12
N GLU A 82 16.42 -15.83 -12.38
CA GLU A 82 16.86 -14.88 -11.35
C GLU A 82 16.56 -13.47 -11.84
N ILE A 83 15.88 -12.69 -11.00
CA ILE A 83 15.48 -11.31 -11.33
C ILE A 83 15.84 -10.42 -10.16
N ASP A 84 16.73 -9.45 -10.39
CA ASP A 84 17.22 -8.54 -9.34
C ASP A 84 17.75 -9.28 -8.09
N GLY A 85 18.45 -10.41 -8.30
CA GLY A 85 18.98 -11.29 -7.24
C GLY A 85 17.94 -12.15 -6.51
N ILE A 86 16.68 -12.12 -6.94
CA ILE A 86 15.61 -12.97 -6.41
C ILE A 86 15.59 -14.30 -7.17
N GLU A 87 15.66 -15.43 -6.47
CA GLU A 87 15.51 -16.75 -7.07
C GLU A 87 14.04 -16.99 -7.43
N ILE A 88 13.72 -17.14 -8.71
CA ILE A 88 12.35 -17.38 -9.18
C ILE A 88 12.16 -18.85 -9.56
N LEU A 89 11.23 -19.53 -8.90
CA LEU A 89 10.83 -20.90 -9.22
C LEU A 89 9.39 -20.92 -9.75
N ARG A 90 9.26 -21.11 -11.07
CA ARG A 90 7.97 -21.13 -11.77
C ARG A 90 7.43 -22.54 -11.90
N ALA A 91 6.16 -22.76 -11.53
CA ALA A 91 5.53 -24.06 -11.67
C ALA A 91 4.01 -24.00 -11.81
N GLY A 92 3.47 -24.82 -12.74
CA GLY A 92 2.04 -24.84 -13.05
C GLY A 92 1.57 -23.57 -13.76
N GLY A 93 0.38 -23.62 -14.34
CA GLY A 93 -0.30 -22.42 -14.85
C GLY A 93 -1.21 -21.80 -13.78
N THR A 94 -2.23 -21.06 -14.22
CA THR A 94 -3.21 -20.33 -13.40
C THR A 94 -3.64 -21.03 -12.11
N MET A 95 -4.13 -22.27 -12.19
CA MET A 95 -4.56 -23.05 -11.01
C MET A 95 -3.53 -24.10 -10.59
N GLY A 96 -2.69 -24.57 -11.52
CA GLY A 96 -1.69 -25.60 -11.25
C GLY A 96 -0.63 -25.17 -10.25
N VAL A 97 -0.37 -23.87 -10.15
CA VAL A 97 0.60 -23.28 -9.20
C VAL A 97 0.26 -23.61 -7.75
N TYR A 98 -1.01 -23.59 -7.35
CA TYR A 98 -1.43 -23.92 -5.98
C TYR A 98 -1.11 -25.37 -5.62
N VAL A 99 -1.46 -26.31 -6.50
CA VAL A 99 -1.21 -27.75 -6.30
C VAL A 99 0.28 -28.04 -6.29
N ARG A 100 1.04 -27.46 -7.22
CA ARG A 100 2.50 -27.65 -7.30
C ARG A 100 3.22 -27.04 -6.10
N THR A 101 2.73 -25.93 -5.57
CA THR A 101 3.26 -25.29 -4.36
C THR A 101 2.96 -26.13 -3.12
N ALA A 102 1.71 -26.59 -2.95
CA ALA A 102 1.31 -27.48 -1.87
C ALA A 102 2.17 -28.77 -1.84
N ALA A 103 2.35 -29.42 -3.00
CA ALA A 103 3.18 -30.62 -3.11
C ALA A 103 4.64 -30.37 -2.75
N ARG A 104 5.19 -29.18 -3.09
CA ARG A 104 6.56 -28.79 -2.72
C ARG A 104 6.71 -28.55 -1.21
N LEU A 105 5.75 -27.86 -0.59
CA LEU A 105 5.76 -27.58 0.84
C LEU A 105 5.62 -28.87 1.68
N LEU A 106 4.82 -29.84 1.22
CA LEU A 106 4.61 -31.13 1.90
C LEU A 106 5.85 -32.05 1.88
N ARG A 107 6.75 -31.94 0.89
CA ARG A 107 7.92 -32.82 0.73
C ARG A 107 9.05 -32.56 1.74
N GLY A 108 8.85 -31.70 2.73
CA GLY A 108 9.69 -31.62 3.94
C GLY A 108 11.06 -30.95 3.80
N SER A 109 11.74 -31.07 2.66
CA SER A 109 13.04 -30.44 2.42
C SER A 109 12.95 -28.92 2.22
N LEU A 110 11.79 -28.42 1.79
CA LEU A 110 11.61 -27.00 1.52
C LEU A 110 11.36 -26.18 2.79
N ARG A 111 10.65 -26.72 3.78
CA ARG A 111 10.38 -26.04 5.07
C ARG A 111 11.62 -25.80 5.93
N GLN A 112 12.66 -26.63 5.81
CA GLN A 112 13.92 -26.45 6.55
C GLN A 112 14.90 -25.51 5.84
N ARG A 113 14.56 -25.05 4.64
CA ARG A 113 15.36 -24.13 3.84
C ARG A 113 15.00 -22.66 4.03
N PHE A 114 13.92 -22.36 4.74
CA PHE A 114 13.42 -21.00 4.89
C PHE A 114 13.14 -20.68 6.35
N ASP A 115 13.50 -19.46 6.74
CA ASP A 115 13.36 -18.93 8.08
C ASP A 115 12.00 -18.21 8.25
N ALA A 116 11.39 -17.79 7.14
CA ALA A 116 10.03 -17.26 7.09
C ALA A 116 9.36 -17.45 5.71
N VAL A 117 8.03 -17.42 5.69
CA VAL A 117 7.21 -17.41 4.47
C VAL A 117 6.35 -16.15 4.43
N VAL A 118 6.34 -15.48 3.28
CA VAL A 118 5.39 -14.43 2.94
C VAL A 118 4.39 -15.01 1.93
N ASP A 119 3.13 -15.12 2.34
CA ASP A 119 2.05 -15.70 1.53
C ASP A 119 1.16 -14.57 0.99
N CYS A 120 1.35 -14.23 -0.29
CA CYS A 120 0.62 -13.15 -0.94
C CYS A 120 -0.76 -13.63 -1.43
N GLN A 121 -1.79 -12.95 -0.97
CA GLN A 121 -3.18 -13.14 -1.36
C GLN A 121 -3.62 -12.03 -2.32
N ASN A 122 -3.77 -12.42 -3.59
CA ASN A 122 -4.42 -11.63 -4.63
C ASN A 122 -5.68 -12.38 -5.09
N GLY A 123 -6.63 -12.53 -4.16
CA GLY A 123 -7.83 -13.37 -4.30
C GLY A 123 -7.76 -14.61 -3.41
N ILE A 124 -7.18 -15.70 -3.93
CA ILE A 124 -7.03 -16.96 -3.19
C ILE A 124 -5.60 -17.06 -2.64
N PRO A 125 -5.40 -17.27 -1.32
CA PRO A 125 -4.07 -17.48 -0.76
C PRO A 125 -3.54 -18.89 -1.04
N PHE A 126 -2.25 -19.13 -0.83
CA PHE A 126 -1.67 -20.46 -1.06
C PHE A 126 -2.01 -21.50 0.02
N PHE A 127 -2.68 -21.08 1.10
CA PHE A 127 -2.96 -21.89 2.29
C PHE A 127 -1.70 -22.52 2.89
N SER A 128 -0.56 -21.82 2.81
CA SER A 128 0.75 -22.33 3.27
C SER A 128 0.79 -22.83 4.71
N PRO A 129 0.02 -22.31 5.71
CA PRO A 129 0.03 -22.88 7.06
C PRO A 129 -0.40 -24.36 7.12
N VAL A 130 -1.30 -24.78 6.22
CA VAL A 130 -1.76 -26.17 6.12
C VAL A 130 -0.63 -27.09 5.66
N PHE A 131 0.08 -26.68 4.61
CA PHE A 131 1.10 -27.52 3.96
C PHE A 131 2.45 -27.50 4.67
N THR A 132 2.76 -26.41 5.38
CA THR A 132 3.95 -26.32 6.24
C THR A 132 3.72 -26.95 7.63
N ARG A 133 2.48 -27.31 7.97
CA ARG A 133 2.10 -27.84 9.29
C ARG A 133 2.59 -26.96 10.45
N ASN A 134 2.53 -25.64 10.28
CA ASN A 134 2.99 -24.65 11.26
C ASN A 134 4.46 -24.84 11.70
N SER A 135 5.34 -25.33 10.82
CA SER A 135 6.77 -25.53 11.14
C SER A 135 7.67 -24.33 10.79
N VAL A 136 7.12 -23.31 10.14
CA VAL A 136 7.82 -22.08 9.77
C VAL A 136 6.92 -20.87 10.11
N PRO A 137 7.50 -19.70 10.49
CA PRO A 137 6.78 -18.44 10.60
C PRO A 137 6.13 -18.03 9.27
N ILE A 138 4.89 -17.54 9.30
CA ILE A 138 4.13 -17.18 8.08
C ILE A 138 3.45 -15.83 8.28
N VAL A 139 3.76 -14.87 7.40
CA VAL A 139 3.02 -13.61 7.26
C VAL A 139 2.16 -13.66 6.01
N GLN A 140 0.88 -13.34 6.15
CA GLN A 140 -0.03 -13.23 5.00
C GLN A 140 -0.08 -11.79 4.52
N VAL A 141 0.16 -11.53 3.24
CA VAL A 141 0.00 -10.19 2.63
C VAL A 141 -1.27 -10.18 1.80
N VAL A 142 -2.21 -9.29 2.11
CA VAL A 142 -3.48 -9.17 1.37
C VAL A 142 -3.46 -7.88 0.57
N HIS A 143 -3.49 -8.03 -0.76
CA HIS A 143 -3.52 -6.89 -1.66
C HIS A 143 -4.93 -6.30 -1.75
N HIS A 144 -5.94 -7.10 -2.06
CA HIS A 144 -7.34 -6.69 -2.19
C HIS A 144 -8.28 -7.77 -1.65
N VAL A 145 -9.43 -7.38 -1.12
CA VAL A 145 -10.52 -8.32 -0.78
C VAL A 145 -11.43 -8.46 -2.01
N HIS A 146 -11.38 -9.62 -2.67
CA HIS A 146 -11.98 -9.89 -3.97
C HIS A 146 -13.43 -10.37 -3.92
N GLN A 147 -14.10 -10.31 -2.77
CA GLN A 147 -15.46 -10.85 -2.57
C GLN A 147 -16.42 -10.47 -3.71
N ASP A 148 -16.39 -9.20 -4.12
CA ASP A 148 -17.25 -8.63 -5.16
C ASP A 148 -16.65 -8.80 -6.58
N GLN A 149 -15.33 -9.02 -6.70
CA GLN A 149 -14.62 -9.18 -7.96
C GLN A 149 -14.59 -10.62 -8.49
N PHE A 150 -14.81 -11.62 -7.64
CA PHE A 150 -14.86 -13.03 -8.10
C PHE A 150 -15.93 -13.25 -9.17
N SER A 151 -17.07 -12.55 -9.08
CA SER A 151 -18.16 -12.56 -10.07
C SER A 151 -17.76 -12.09 -11.46
N THR A 152 -16.68 -11.30 -11.58
CA THR A 152 -16.20 -10.81 -12.87
C THR A 152 -15.28 -11.81 -13.58
N ARG A 153 -14.68 -12.75 -12.83
CA ARG A 153 -13.66 -13.69 -13.36
C ARG A 153 -14.13 -15.13 -13.41
N PHE A 154 -15.08 -15.54 -12.58
CA PHE A 154 -15.57 -16.91 -12.50
C PHE A 154 -17.09 -16.95 -12.64
N GLY A 155 -17.61 -18.04 -13.22
CA GLY A 155 -19.06 -18.29 -13.22
C GLY A 155 -19.64 -18.38 -11.79
N PRO A 156 -20.97 -18.39 -11.64
CA PRO A 156 -21.64 -18.28 -10.33
C PRO A 156 -21.12 -19.27 -9.26
N ALA A 157 -20.86 -20.53 -9.65
CA ALA A 157 -20.31 -21.55 -8.78
C ALA A 157 -18.85 -21.29 -8.38
N GLY A 158 -17.99 -20.91 -9.34
CA GLY A 158 -16.59 -20.58 -9.07
C GLY A 158 -16.44 -19.32 -8.21
N SER A 159 -17.36 -18.36 -8.37
CA SER A 159 -17.43 -17.16 -7.54
C SER A 159 -17.80 -17.45 -6.09
N LEU A 160 -18.75 -18.37 -5.88
CA LEU A 160 -19.11 -18.82 -4.53
C LEU A 160 -17.92 -19.53 -3.84
N VAL A 161 -17.22 -20.39 -4.58
CA VAL A 161 -16.02 -21.08 -4.09
C VAL A 161 -14.90 -20.08 -3.77
N GLY A 162 -14.64 -19.11 -4.65
CA GLY A 162 -13.67 -18.04 -4.43
C GLY A 162 -13.98 -17.24 -3.16
N ARG A 163 -15.23 -16.80 -3.00
CA ARG A 163 -15.69 -16.10 -1.78
C ARG A 163 -15.54 -16.93 -0.51
N LEU A 164 -15.87 -18.23 -0.57
CA LEU A 164 -15.73 -19.14 0.57
C LEU A 164 -14.26 -19.34 0.95
N LEU A 165 -13.39 -19.52 -0.04
CA LEU A 165 -11.96 -19.71 0.13
C LEU A 165 -11.28 -18.46 0.71
N GLU A 166 -11.59 -17.30 0.14
CA GLU A 166 -11.08 -16.00 0.60
C GLU A 166 -11.64 -15.61 1.99
N GLY A 167 -12.88 -15.99 2.31
CA GLY A 167 -13.52 -15.68 3.58
C GLY A 167 -13.25 -16.73 4.65
N ARG A 168 -14.14 -17.73 4.73
CA ARG A 168 -14.17 -18.67 5.88
C ARG A 168 -12.92 -19.54 5.96
N VAL A 169 -12.39 -19.98 4.81
CA VAL A 169 -11.20 -20.86 4.80
C VAL A 169 -9.95 -20.07 5.12
N ALA A 170 -9.71 -18.94 4.45
CA ALA A 170 -8.57 -18.09 4.77
C ALA A 170 -8.62 -17.63 6.23
N LYS A 171 -9.79 -17.25 6.77
CA LYS A 171 -9.94 -16.95 8.21
C LYS A 171 -9.47 -18.14 9.05
N ARG A 172 -10.01 -19.33 8.82
CA ARG A 172 -9.66 -20.50 9.63
C ARG A 172 -8.16 -20.82 9.59
N VAL A 173 -7.53 -20.65 8.42
CA VAL A 173 -6.12 -20.98 8.18
C VAL A 173 -5.16 -19.91 8.71
N TYR A 174 -5.49 -18.63 8.56
CA TYR A 174 -4.59 -17.51 8.83
C TYR A 174 -4.95 -16.68 10.06
N GLN A 175 -6.12 -16.82 10.68
CA GLN A 175 -6.55 -15.97 11.81
C GLN A 175 -5.58 -15.94 13.02
N ARG A 176 -4.69 -16.93 13.15
CA ARG A 176 -3.68 -17.01 14.22
C ARG A 176 -2.31 -16.48 13.79
N ARG A 177 -2.19 -16.01 12.56
CA ARG A 177 -0.98 -15.48 11.94
C ARG A 177 -1.08 -13.96 11.85
N ARG A 178 0.08 -13.32 11.76
CA ARG A 178 0.15 -11.92 11.39
C ARG A 178 -0.26 -11.74 9.92
N THR A 179 -1.19 -10.82 9.71
CA THR A 179 -1.64 -10.41 8.39
C THR A 179 -1.17 -8.99 8.11
N VAL A 180 -0.81 -8.71 6.87
CA VAL A 180 -0.45 -7.40 6.36
C VAL A 180 -1.50 -7.01 5.35
N ALA A 181 -2.11 -5.84 5.53
CA ALA A 181 -2.94 -5.19 4.54
C ALA A 181 -2.14 -4.10 3.85
N VAL A 182 -2.28 -3.96 2.53
CA VAL A 182 -1.59 -2.89 1.80
C VAL A 182 -2.18 -1.51 2.04
N SER A 183 -3.32 -1.42 2.75
CA SER A 183 -4.01 -0.15 3.01
C SER A 183 -4.91 -0.19 4.23
N ALA A 184 -5.32 0.99 4.70
CA ALA A 184 -6.24 1.13 5.82
C ALA A 184 -7.64 0.58 5.48
N SER A 185 -8.10 0.77 4.25
CA SER A 185 -9.36 0.24 3.74
C SER A 185 -9.33 -1.28 3.63
N THR A 186 -8.27 -1.87 3.10
CA THR A 186 -8.12 -3.33 3.05
C THR A 186 -8.12 -3.93 4.46
N ARG A 187 -7.43 -3.31 5.43
CA ARG A 187 -7.52 -3.72 6.85
C ARG A 187 -8.96 -3.67 7.37
N GLN A 188 -9.68 -2.60 7.06
CA GLN A 188 -11.08 -2.47 7.48
C GLN A 188 -11.97 -3.56 6.85
N GLU A 189 -11.75 -3.93 5.59
CA GLU A 189 -12.49 -5.02 4.95
C GLU A 189 -12.14 -6.39 5.53
N LEU A 190 -10.86 -6.66 5.83
CA LEU A 190 -10.44 -7.87 6.53
C LEU A 190 -11.19 -8.04 7.86
N ARG A 191 -11.36 -6.95 8.62
CA ARG A 191 -12.16 -6.94 9.86
C ARG A 191 -13.65 -7.07 9.60
N ARG A 192 -14.22 -6.24 8.73
CA ARG A 192 -15.69 -6.11 8.59
C ARG A 192 -16.31 -7.22 7.75
N ARG A 193 -15.66 -7.60 6.64
CA ARG A 193 -16.16 -8.58 5.67
C ARG A 193 -15.63 -9.98 5.97
N LEU A 194 -14.32 -10.15 6.12
CA LEU A 194 -13.72 -11.48 6.32
C LEU A 194 -13.67 -11.91 7.80
N LYS A 195 -13.96 -10.98 8.73
CA LYS A 195 -13.97 -11.21 10.18
C LYS A 195 -12.64 -11.74 10.71
N PHE A 196 -11.50 -11.30 10.17
CA PHE A 196 -10.21 -11.64 10.77
C PHE A 196 -10.14 -11.05 12.17
N ASP A 197 -9.55 -11.79 13.11
CA ASP A 197 -9.42 -11.40 14.52
C ASP A 197 -7.93 -11.29 14.95
N GLY A 198 -7.00 -11.83 14.16
CA GLY A 198 -5.55 -11.76 14.42
C GLY A 198 -4.94 -10.39 14.08
N PRO A 199 -3.66 -10.11 14.41
CA PRO A 199 -3.05 -8.80 14.18
C PRO A 199 -2.97 -8.46 12.69
N ILE A 200 -3.38 -7.23 12.32
CA ILE A 200 -3.31 -6.72 10.94
C ILE A 200 -2.47 -5.45 10.89
N ASP A 201 -1.26 -5.57 10.35
CA ASP A 201 -0.40 -4.43 10.06
C ASP A 201 -0.78 -3.78 8.73
N VAL A 202 -0.53 -2.47 8.58
CA VAL A 202 -0.70 -1.76 7.31
C VAL A 202 0.67 -1.49 6.71
N VAL A 203 0.91 -1.99 5.50
CA VAL A 203 2.15 -1.77 4.75
C VAL A 203 1.78 -1.20 3.38
N PRO A 204 1.72 0.15 3.26
CA PRO A 204 1.40 0.83 2.02
C PRO A 204 2.34 0.44 0.88
N ASN A 205 1.87 0.53 -0.36
CA ASN A 205 2.77 0.43 -1.50
C ASN A 205 3.70 1.65 -1.52
N GLY A 206 4.96 1.41 -1.91
CA GLY A 206 5.91 2.48 -2.18
C GLY A 206 5.68 3.09 -3.55
N MET A 207 6.44 4.14 -3.82
CA MET A 207 6.53 4.77 -5.13
C MET A 207 8.00 4.92 -5.51
N ASN A 208 8.29 4.85 -6.81
CA ASN A 208 9.58 5.32 -7.33
C ASN A 208 9.51 6.84 -7.44
N THR A 209 10.35 7.55 -6.68
CA THR A 209 10.42 9.02 -6.64
C THR A 209 10.96 9.66 -7.92
N ALA A 210 11.29 8.86 -8.94
CA ALA A 210 11.93 9.31 -10.17
C ALA A 210 10.97 9.91 -11.22
N ILE A 211 9.68 10.13 -10.90
CA ILE A 211 8.75 10.82 -11.78
C ILE A 211 9.03 12.33 -11.70
N SER A 212 10.03 12.74 -12.50
CA SER A 212 10.30 14.07 -13.07
C SER A 212 10.39 15.31 -12.17
N SER A 213 11.29 16.21 -12.55
CA SER A 213 11.70 17.46 -11.89
C SER A 213 10.64 18.56 -11.84
N GLY A 214 9.35 18.27 -12.07
CA GLY A 214 8.28 19.27 -12.17
C GLY A 214 8.48 20.28 -13.30
N THR A 215 9.29 19.96 -14.31
CA THR A 215 9.74 20.91 -15.35
C THR A 215 8.82 20.97 -16.56
N ARG A 216 7.82 20.09 -16.66
CA ARG A 216 6.95 20.01 -17.83
C ARG A 216 5.73 20.93 -17.66
N ARG A 217 5.49 21.79 -18.65
CA ARG A 217 4.32 22.67 -18.67
C ARG A 217 3.04 21.84 -18.87
N ARG A 218 2.00 22.13 -18.09
CA ARG A 218 0.65 21.60 -18.29
C ARG A 218 0.17 21.85 -19.72
N ALA A 219 -0.64 20.94 -20.25
CA ALA A 219 -1.25 21.06 -21.57
C ALA A 219 -2.07 22.36 -21.65
N GLU A 220 -2.12 22.97 -22.85
CA GLU A 220 -2.85 24.24 -23.04
C GLU A 220 -4.36 24.08 -22.88
N LYS A 221 -4.89 22.89 -23.19
CA LYS A 221 -6.29 22.53 -23.02
C LYS A 221 -6.48 21.70 -21.73
N PRO A 222 -7.67 21.74 -21.10
CA PRO A 222 -7.99 20.83 -20.00
C PRO A 222 -7.82 19.38 -20.45
N THR A 223 -6.92 18.65 -19.79
CA THR A 223 -6.59 17.26 -20.16
C THR A 223 -6.73 16.32 -18.98
N ILE A 224 -7.55 15.28 -19.14
CA ILE A 224 -7.61 14.13 -18.25
C ILE A 224 -6.70 13.05 -18.80
N VAL A 225 -5.89 12.44 -17.95
CA VAL A 225 -5.15 11.22 -18.27
C VAL A 225 -5.69 10.06 -17.45
N LEU A 226 -5.86 8.90 -18.09
CA LEU A 226 -6.20 7.65 -17.41
C LEU A 226 -5.19 6.58 -17.83
N THR A 227 -4.39 6.10 -16.87
CA THR A 227 -3.57 4.90 -17.08
C THR A 227 -4.24 3.71 -16.41
N SER A 228 -4.73 2.74 -17.18
CA SER A 228 -5.38 1.56 -16.61
C SER A 228 -5.36 0.38 -17.55
N ARG A 229 -5.37 -0.84 -16.98
CA ARG A 229 -5.80 -2.02 -17.74
C ARG A 229 -7.27 -1.85 -18.11
N LEU A 230 -7.65 -2.13 -19.35
CA LEU A 230 -9.02 -1.95 -19.83
C LEU A 230 -9.82 -3.24 -19.62
N VAL A 231 -10.31 -3.41 -18.40
CA VAL A 231 -11.07 -4.59 -17.93
C VAL A 231 -12.32 -4.13 -17.17
N PRO A 232 -13.35 -4.99 -17.03
CA PRO A 232 -14.68 -4.54 -16.62
C PRO A 232 -14.71 -3.78 -15.29
N HIS A 233 -14.03 -4.28 -14.25
CA HIS A 233 -14.04 -3.65 -12.91
C HIS A 233 -13.30 -2.29 -12.82
N LYS A 234 -12.62 -1.86 -13.89
CA LYS A 234 -12.03 -0.51 -13.97
C LYS A 234 -13.04 0.54 -14.42
N ARG A 235 -14.18 0.10 -14.94
CA ARG A 235 -15.34 0.91 -15.28
C ARG A 235 -15.02 2.15 -16.12
N VAL A 236 -14.17 1.98 -17.14
CA VAL A 236 -13.82 3.08 -18.05
C VAL A 236 -15.04 3.53 -18.87
N ASP A 237 -16.05 2.67 -19.03
CA ASP A 237 -17.38 3.02 -19.56
C ASP A 237 -17.99 4.20 -18.80
N LEU A 238 -17.93 4.18 -17.47
CA LEU A 238 -18.46 5.25 -16.63
C LEU A 238 -17.76 6.59 -16.88
N LEU A 239 -16.43 6.57 -17.02
CA LEU A 239 -15.67 7.77 -17.35
C LEU A 239 -16.15 8.37 -18.69
N LEU A 240 -16.35 7.55 -19.72
CA LEU A 240 -16.82 8.02 -21.02
C LEU A 240 -18.21 8.69 -20.90
N HIS A 241 -19.14 8.09 -20.17
CA HIS A 241 -20.46 8.68 -19.92
C HIS A 241 -20.36 10.01 -19.17
N ALA A 242 -19.53 10.09 -18.12
CA ALA A 242 -19.34 11.33 -17.36
C ALA A 242 -18.69 12.43 -18.19
N VAL A 243 -17.71 12.10 -19.04
CA VAL A 243 -17.07 13.04 -19.97
C VAL A 243 -18.07 13.55 -21.00
N SER A 244 -18.91 12.67 -21.56
CA SER A 244 -19.97 13.08 -22.49
C SER A 244 -20.96 14.05 -21.85
N ALA A 245 -21.34 13.81 -20.60
CA ALA A 245 -22.24 14.69 -19.85
C ALA A 245 -21.61 16.05 -19.50
N ALA A 246 -20.30 16.09 -19.20
CA ALA A 246 -19.57 17.30 -18.82
C ALA A 246 -19.09 18.15 -20.02
N LEU A 247 -19.09 17.60 -21.24
CA LEU A 247 -18.56 18.25 -22.43
C LEU A 247 -19.20 19.62 -22.76
N PRO A 248 -20.53 19.85 -22.55
CA PRO A 248 -21.13 21.17 -22.75
C PRO A 248 -20.51 22.27 -21.87
N ASP A 249 -20.05 21.93 -20.67
CA ASP A 249 -19.42 22.87 -19.73
C ASP A 249 -17.91 23.01 -19.96
N ILE A 250 -17.28 22.05 -20.66
CA ILE A 250 -15.84 22.01 -20.93
C ILE A 250 -15.56 21.62 -22.39
N PRO A 251 -15.92 22.48 -23.37
CA PRO A 251 -15.93 22.10 -24.79
C PRO A 251 -14.55 21.72 -25.37
N ASP A 252 -13.45 22.19 -24.75
CA ASP A 252 -12.08 21.90 -25.18
C ASP A 252 -11.44 20.68 -24.47
N LEU A 253 -12.19 19.99 -23.60
CA LEU A 253 -11.69 18.85 -22.82
C LEU A 253 -11.05 17.78 -23.73
N GLN A 254 -9.89 17.28 -23.29
CA GLN A 254 -9.19 16.14 -23.89
C GLN A 254 -9.07 15.02 -22.86
N VAL A 255 -9.18 13.76 -23.31
CA VAL A 255 -9.02 12.57 -22.48
C VAL A 255 -8.05 11.60 -23.14
N GLU A 256 -6.92 11.39 -22.48
CA GLU A 256 -5.84 10.51 -22.92
C GLU A 256 -5.91 9.19 -22.16
N ILE A 257 -6.34 8.11 -22.81
CA ILE A 257 -6.49 6.77 -22.21
C ILE A 257 -5.29 5.91 -22.61
N ILE A 258 -4.48 5.56 -21.61
CA ILE A 258 -3.26 4.75 -21.72
C ILE A 258 -3.52 3.37 -21.11
N GLY A 259 -3.23 2.34 -21.88
CA GLY A 259 -3.38 0.95 -21.47
C GLY A 259 -4.17 0.12 -22.47
N ASP A 260 -4.29 -1.16 -22.16
CA ASP A 260 -4.89 -2.17 -23.02
C ASP A 260 -5.67 -3.18 -22.18
N GLY A 261 -6.51 -3.97 -22.85
CA GLY A 261 -7.31 -5.02 -22.22
C GLY A 261 -8.50 -5.43 -23.09
N PRO A 262 -9.20 -6.49 -22.66
CA PRO A 262 -10.32 -7.06 -23.43
C PRO A 262 -11.44 -6.06 -23.75
N ASP A 263 -11.60 -4.99 -22.96
CA ASP A 263 -12.69 -4.02 -23.16
C ASP A 263 -12.32 -2.92 -24.18
N LEU A 264 -11.08 -2.84 -24.67
CA LEU A 264 -10.63 -1.74 -25.54
C LEU A 264 -11.54 -1.52 -26.75
N THR A 265 -11.93 -2.59 -27.44
CA THR A 265 -12.81 -2.52 -28.61
C THR A 265 -14.20 -2.00 -28.24
N THR A 266 -14.76 -2.48 -27.13
CA THR A 266 -16.06 -2.03 -26.61
C THR A 266 -16.02 -0.56 -26.22
N LEU A 267 -14.99 -0.14 -25.49
CA LEU A 267 -14.81 1.25 -25.04
C LEU A 267 -14.64 2.22 -26.21
N ARG A 268 -13.91 1.84 -27.26
CA ARG A 268 -13.81 2.64 -28.50
C ARG A 268 -15.16 2.82 -29.17
N ARG A 269 -15.97 1.76 -29.25
CA ARG A 269 -17.33 1.84 -29.79
C ARG A 269 -18.21 2.76 -28.95
N THR A 270 -18.19 2.61 -27.63
CA THR A 270 -18.94 3.49 -26.71
C THR A 270 -18.53 4.95 -26.86
N ALA A 271 -17.23 5.25 -27.01
CA ALA A 271 -16.77 6.62 -27.26
C ALA A 271 -17.33 7.20 -28.57
N VAL A 272 -17.44 6.40 -29.63
CA VAL A 272 -18.06 6.83 -30.90
C VAL A 272 -19.56 7.06 -30.74
N GLU A 273 -20.27 6.14 -30.07
CA GLU A 273 -21.71 6.24 -29.79
C GLU A 273 -22.05 7.50 -28.97
N LEU A 274 -21.16 7.89 -28.06
CA LEU A 274 -21.29 9.11 -27.24
C LEU A 274 -20.79 10.39 -27.94
N GLY A 275 -20.34 10.31 -29.19
CA GLY A 275 -19.84 11.47 -29.94
C GLY A 275 -18.47 11.99 -29.49
N LEU A 276 -17.69 11.19 -28.75
CA LEU A 276 -16.42 11.59 -28.12
C LEU A 276 -15.19 11.44 -29.03
N GLY A 277 -15.36 11.20 -30.33
CA GLY A 277 -14.25 10.88 -31.24
C GLY A 277 -13.17 11.97 -31.37
N ARG A 278 -13.49 13.23 -31.01
CA ARG A 278 -12.54 14.36 -30.98
C ARG A 278 -12.01 14.69 -29.56
N THR A 279 -12.56 14.05 -28.54
CA THR A 279 -12.29 14.31 -27.11
C THR A 279 -11.46 13.19 -26.50
N VAL A 280 -11.71 11.94 -26.87
CA VAL A 280 -11.08 10.76 -26.26
C VAL A 280 -10.09 10.12 -27.24
N ARG A 281 -8.85 9.95 -26.78
CA ARG A 281 -7.79 9.25 -27.51
C ARG A 281 -7.35 8.00 -26.75
N PHE A 282 -7.37 6.86 -27.43
CA PHE A 282 -6.88 5.59 -26.90
C PHE A 282 -5.49 5.28 -27.46
N HIS A 283 -4.47 5.27 -26.59
CA HIS A 283 -3.08 5.03 -26.97
C HIS A 283 -2.68 3.56 -27.05
N GLY A 284 -3.45 2.67 -26.41
CA GLY A 284 -2.95 1.32 -26.13
C GLY A 284 -1.83 1.38 -25.07
N ARG A 285 -0.96 0.37 -25.04
CA ARG A 285 0.15 0.31 -24.09
C ARG A 285 1.32 1.18 -24.56
N LEU A 286 1.67 2.20 -23.77
CA LEU A 286 2.83 3.06 -24.00
C LEU A 286 4.05 2.61 -23.19
N GLY A 287 5.24 3.05 -23.60
CA GLY A 287 6.45 2.95 -22.78
C GLY A 287 6.42 3.92 -21.60
N ASP A 288 7.24 3.67 -20.57
CA ASP A 288 7.24 4.46 -19.34
C ASP A 288 7.44 5.96 -19.59
N ALA A 289 8.43 6.33 -20.42
CA ALA A 289 8.72 7.73 -20.73
C ALA A 289 7.56 8.47 -21.42
N GLU A 290 6.84 7.81 -22.34
CA GLU A 290 5.69 8.41 -23.04
C GLU A 290 4.47 8.51 -22.12
N ARG A 291 4.24 7.49 -21.28
CA ARG A 291 3.20 7.53 -20.25
C ARG A 291 3.44 8.67 -19.27
N ASP A 292 4.66 8.78 -18.74
CA ASP A 292 5.02 9.79 -17.73
C ASP A 292 4.92 11.19 -18.34
N ALA A 293 5.37 11.34 -19.59
CA ALA A 293 5.21 12.56 -20.37
C ALA A 293 3.75 13.04 -20.52
N LEU A 294 2.79 12.12 -20.68
CA LEU A 294 1.35 12.43 -20.74
C LEU A 294 0.76 12.68 -19.34
N MET A 295 1.25 11.95 -18.33
CA MET A 295 0.84 12.19 -16.94
C MET A 295 1.23 13.61 -16.51
N GLU A 296 2.52 13.96 -16.64
CA GLU A 296 3.06 15.26 -16.20
C GLU A 296 2.43 16.48 -16.88
N SER A 297 1.91 16.34 -18.10
CA SER A 297 1.24 17.44 -18.80
C SER A 297 -0.26 17.49 -18.52
N ALA A 298 -0.85 16.47 -17.90
CA ALA A 298 -2.27 16.42 -17.62
C ALA A 298 -2.67 17.42 -16.52
N TRP A 299 -3.93 17.83 -16.56
CA TRP A 299 -4.53 18.65 -15.51
C TRP A 299 -5.04 17.76 -14.38
N LEU A 300 -5.54 16.58 -14.73
CA LEU A 300 -6.25 15.69 -13.82
C LEU A 300 -5.96 14.24 -14.22
N THR A 301 -5.75 13.37 -13.24
CA THR A 301 -5.84 11.91 -13.43
C THR A 301 -7.15 11.40 -12.83
N THR A 302 -7.59 10.21 -13.20
CA THR A 302 -8.86 9.69 -12.71
C THR A 302 -8.89 8.19 -12.48
N SER A 303 -9.84 7.76 -11.65
CA SER A 303 -10.20 6.36 -11.47
C SER A 303 -11.71 6.22 -11.23
N THR A 304 -12.34 5.37 -12.03
CA THR A 304 -13.75 4.98 -11.88
C THR A 304 -13.89 3.53 -11.40
N SER A 305 -12.79 2.89 -10.96
CA SER A 305 -12.80 1.47 -10.62
C SER A 305 -13.75 1.13 -9.46
N ASP A 306 -14.46 0.00 -9.60
CA ASP A 306 -15.35 -0.55 -8.57
C ASP A 306 -14.60 -0.92 -7.26
N GLY A 307 -13.28 -1.11 -7.33
CA GLY A 307 -12.47 -1.37 -6.15
C GLY A 307 -10.99 -1.59 -6.48
N GLU A 308 -10.16 -0.94 -5.69
CA GLU A 308 -8.72 -1.17 -5.62
C GLU A 308 -8.36 -1.54 -4.18
N GLY A 309 -7.07 -1.60 -3.91
CA GLY A 309 -6.58 -1.62 -2.52
C GLY A 309 -5.33 -0.82 -2.32
N TRP A 310 -4.82 -0.16 -3.37
CA TRP A 310 -4.00 1.03 -3.19
C TRP A 310 -4.37 2.07 -4.25
N GLY A 311 -4.06 1.83 -5.51
CA GLY A 311 -4.24 2.82 -6.58
C GLY A 311 -2.91 3.44 -6.98
N LEU A 312 -1.97 2.60 -7.42
CA LEU A 312 -0.61 3.02 -7.77
C LEU A 312 -0.61 4.14 -8.81
N VAL A 313 -1.46 4.08 -9.83
CA VAL A 313 -1.55 5.12 -10.88
C VAL A 313 -1.98 6.47 -10.32
N VAL A 314 -2.90 6.48 -9.34
CA VAL A 314 -3.33 7.71 -8.67
C VAL A 314 -2.16 8.33 -7.91
N LEU A 315 -1.39 7.48 -7.24
CA LEU A 315 -0.21 7.89 -6.50
C LEU A 315 0.91 8.36 -7.46
N GLU A 316 1.13 7.70 -8.61
CA GLU A 316 2.02 8.15 -9.69
C GLU A 316 1.62 9.52 -10.23
N GLY A 317 0.32 9.77 -10.42
CA GLY A 317 -0.20 11.11 -10.74
C GLY A 317 0.14 12.14 -9.67
N ALA A 318 -0.08 11.80 -8.39
CA ALA A 318 0.29 12.69 -7.28
C ALA A 318 1.81 12.98 -7.26
N ALA A 319 2.66 12.02 -7.62
CA ALA A 319 4.10 12.21 -7.78
C ALA A 319 4.43 13.29 -8.83
N ALA A 320 3.70 13.27 -9.94
CA ALA A 320 3.83 14.27 -11.01
C ALA A 320 3.19 15.62 -10.65
N GLY A 321 2.58 15.77 -9.46
CA GLY A 321 1.80 16.94 -9.08
C GLY A 321 0.43 17.01 -9.77
N VAL A 322 -0.09 15.89 -10.24
CA VAL A 322 -1.37 15.80 -10.94
C VAL A 322 -2.43 15.27 -9.97
N PRO A 323 -3.45 16.07 -9.61
CA PRO A 323 -4.50 15.63 -8.71
C PRO A 323 -5.41 14.58 -9.34
N CYS A 324 -6.18 13.89 -8.50
CA CYS A 324 -7.10 12.86 -8.94
C CYS A 324 -8.56 13.19 -8.64
N LEU A 325 -9.45 13.11 -9.63
CA LEU A 325 -10.90 12.99 -9.40
C LEU A 325 -11.28 11.52 -9.55
N ALA A 326 -11.85 10.91 -8.51
CA ALA A 326 -12.15 9.49 -8.53
C ALA A 326 -13.41 9.12 -7.74
N ILE A 327 -14.00 7.98 -8.11
CA ILE A 327 -15.07 7.36 -7.32
C ILE A 327 -14.47 6.82 -6.01
N ARG A 328 -15.16 7.08 -4.90
CA ARG A 328 -14.74 6.73 -3.53
C ARG A 328 -14.85 5.23 -3.29
N THR A 329 -13.85 4.49 -3.72
CA THR A 329 -13.73 3.04 -3.49
C THR A 329 -12.57 2.69 -2.56
N THR A 330 -12.49 1.41 -2.17
CA THR A 330 -11.35 0.89 -1.39
C THR A 330 -10.05 1.06 -2.18
N GLY A 331 -8.92 1.23 -1.47
CA GLY A 331 -7.66 1.64 -2.09
C GLY A 331 -7.66 3.12 -2.48
N ILE A 332 -8.50 3.52 -3.42
CA ILE A 332 -8.54 4.90 -3.96
C ILE A 332 -8.70 5.94 -2.85
N ARG A 333 -9.63 5.72 -1.91
CA ARG A 333 -9.83 6.62 -0.75
C ARG A 333 -8.68 6.65 0.27
N ASP A 334 -7.71 5.76 0.12
CA ASP A 334 -6.49 5.73 0.92
C ASP A 334 -5.33 6.39 0.18
N SER A 335 -5.33 6.41 -1.16
CA SER A 335 -4.31 7.07 -1.98
C SER A 335 -4.63 8.52 -2.36
N VAL A 336 -5.88 8.98 -2.20
CA VAL A 336 -6.28 10.38 -2.38
C VAL A 336 -6.68 11.00 -1.04
N LEU A 337 -6.10 12.16 -0.73
CA LEU A 337 -6.57 13.04 0.34
C LEU A 337 -7.63 13.98 -0.22
N ASP A 338 -8.89 13.70 0.10
CA ASP A 338 -10.05 14.43 -0.42
C ASP A 338 -9.99 15.93 -0.11
N GLY A 339 -10.13 16.77 -1.13
CA GLY A 339 -9.98 18.23 -1.09
C GLY A 339 -8.54 18.74 -1.03
N VAL A 340 -7.54 17.85 -0.91
CA VAL A 340 -6.12 18.21 -0.73
C VAL A 340 -5.28 17.77 -1.91
N THR A 341 -5.33 16.49 -2.31
CA THR A 341 -4.57 15.94 -3.44
C THR A 341 -5.49 15.50 -4.60
N GLY A 342 -6.76 15.91 -4.55
CA GLY A 342 -7.80 15.43 -5.44
C GLY A 342 -9.18 15.45 -4.77
N TRP A 343 -10.17 14.89 -5.46
CA TRP A 343 -11.57 14.88 -5.05
C TRP A 343 -12.14 13.48 -5.14
N LEU A 344 -12.87 13.07 -4.10
CA LEU A 344 -13.54 11.79 -4.03
C LEU A 344 -15.06 11.95 -4.05
N VAL A 345 -15.72 11.30 -5.01
CA VAL A 345 -17.17 11.34 -5.19
C VAL A 345 -17.79 9.96 -4.98
N ASP A 346 -19.05 9.88 -4.56
CA ASP A 346 -19.66 8.59 -4.17
C ASP A 346 -20.29 7.84 -5.36
N GLY A 347 -20.52 8.51 -6.49
CA GLY A 347 -21.10 7.92 -7.70
C GLY A 347 -20.70 8.63 -8.99
N ILE A 348 -21.11 8.07 -10.13
CA ILE A 348 -20.75 8.60 -11.45
C ILE A 348 -21.50 9.90 -11.80
N ASP A 349 -22.73 10.07 -11.31
CA ASP A 349 -23.49 11.30 -11.54
C ASP A 349 -22.82 12.48 -10.82
N ASP A 350 -22.36 12.26 -9.57
CA ASP A 350 -21.57 13.24 -8.83
C ASP A 350 -20.23 13.52 -9.53
N PHE A 351 -19.58 12.49 -10.08
CA PHE A 351 -18.36 12.65 -10.85
C PHE A 351 -18.57 13.61 -12.03
N ALA A 352 -19.62 13.38 -12.82
CA ALA A 352 -19.95 14.21 -13.98
C ALA A 352 -20.25 15.66 -13.55
N ALA A 353 -20.95 15.85 -12.43
CA ALA A 353 -21.29 17.17 -11.90
C ALA A 353 -20.09 17.94 -11.30
N ILE A 354 -19.12 17.23 -10.73
CA ILE A 354 -17.93 17.82 -10.11
C ILE A 354 -16.82 18.09 -11.12
N LEU A 355 -16.72 17.29 -12.19
CA LEU A 355 -15.65 17.42 -13.18
C LEU A 355 -15.47 18.85 -13.75
N PRO A 356 -16.52 19.57 -14.19
CA PRO A 356 -16.37 20.97 -14.63
C PRO A 356 -15.87 21.91 -13.55
N ARG A 357 -16.31 21.71 -12.30
CA ARG A 357 -15.89 22.55 -11.17
C ARG A 357 -14.42 22.33 -10.84
N THR A 358 -13.98 21.07 -10.84
CA THR A 358 -12.58 20.69 -10.66
C THR A 358 -11.70 21.29 -11.75
N MET A 359 -12.12 21.23 -13.02
CA MET A 359 -11.34 21.82 -14.13
C MET A 359 -11.27 23.34 -14.03
N ALA A 360 -12.34 24.01 -13.62
CA ALA A 360 -12.35 25.44 -13.37
C ALA A 360 -11.44 25.84 -12.20
N GLU A 361 -11.42 25.06 -11.12
CA GLU A 361 -10.52 25.26 -9.98
C GLU A 361 -9.05 25.13 -10.40
N LEU A 362 -8.73 24.13 -11.24
CA LEU A 362 -7.37 23.90 -11.74
C LEU A 362 -6.92 24.87 -12.84
N ALA A 363 -7.85 25.66 -13.39
CA ALA A 363 -7.54 26.74 -14.32
C ALA A 363 -6.92 27.96 -13.61
N ASP A 364 -7.15 28.13 -12.30
CA ASP A 364 -6.41 29.09 -11.48
C ASP A 364 -4.99 28.54 -11.23
N PRO A 365 -3.94 29.21 -11.73
CA PRO A 365 -2.56 28.76 -11.56
C PRO A 365 -2.16 28.62 -10.10
N THR A 366 -2.60 29.54 -9.23
CA THR A 366 -2.24 29.54 -7.80
C THR A 366 -2.79 28.29 -7.14
N ARG A 367 -4.09 28.05 -7.34
CA ARG A 367 -4.76 26.90 -6.75
C ARG A 367 -4.21 25.57 -7.27
N ALA A 368 -3.91 25.51 -8.56
CA ALA A 368 -3.36 24.30 -9.14
C ALA A 368 -1.92 24.02 -8.68
N ASP A 369 -1.10 25.05 -8.44
CA ASP A 369 0.24 24.88 -7.89
C ASP A 369 0.20 24.42 -6.42
N GLU A 370 -0.73 24.94 -5.61
CA GLU A 370 -1.00 24.46 -4.24
C GLU A 370 -1.37 22.97 -4.22
N VAL A 371 -2.32 22.57 -5.06
CA VAL A 371 -2.77 21.17 -5.15
C VAL A 371 -1.63 20.28 -5.66
N ALA A 372 -0.85 20.74 -6.64
CA ALA A 372 0.29 20.00 -7.17
C ALA A 372 1.39 19.81 -6.12
N GLU A 373 1.65 20.81 -5.29
CA GLU A 373 2.57 20.68 -4.16
C GLU A 373 2.05 19.66 -3.15
N ALA A 374 0.79 19.77 -2.73
CA ALA A 374 0.18 18.82 -1.80
C ALA A 374 0.24 17.37 -2.34
N CYS A 375 -0.02 17.18 -3.63
CA CYS A 375 0.14 15.91 -4.35
C CYS A 375 1.56 15.36 -4.20
N ARG A 376 2.59 16.17 -4.51
CA ARG A 376 4.00 15.77 -4.43
C ARG A 376 4.43 15.46 -3.00
N THR A 377 4.01 16.26 -2.03
CA THR A 377 4.31 16.02 -0.61
C THR A 377 3.68 14.72 -0.12
N TRP A 378 2.43 14.46 -0.50
CA TRP A 378 1.74 13.21 -0.16
C TRP A 378 2.42 12.00 -0.83
N ALA A 379 2.71 12.10 -2.12
CA ALA A 379 3.47 11.11 -2.87
C ALA A 379 4.84 10.77 -2.24
N GLY A 380 5.58 11.81 -1.80
CA GLY A 380 6.89 11.68 -1.17
C GLY A 380 6.88 10.91 0.16
N CYS A 381 5.71 10.71 0.77
CA CYS A 381 5.57 9.88 1.98
C CYS A 381 5.65 8.36 1.70
N PHE A 382 5.64 7.97 0.43
CA PHE A 382 5.61 6.57 -0.01
C PHE A 382 6.90 6.19 -0.74
N SER A 383 7.75 5.42 -0.09
CA SER A 383 8.95 4.84 -0.69
C SER A 383 8.94 3.33 -0.57
N TRP A 384 9.54 2.64 -1.53
CA TRP A 384 9.67 1.18 -1.48
C TRP A 384 10.59 0.72 -0.34
N GLU A 385 11.55 1.56 0.06
CA GLU A 385 12.43 1.34 1.20
C GLU A 385 11.62 1.29 2.50
N ARG A 386 10.67 2.21 2.67
CA ARG A 386 9.75 2.22 3.81
C ARG A 386 8.82 1.00 3.80
N SER A 387 8.24 0.64 2.66
CA SER A 387 7.40 -0.56 2.55
C SER A 387 8.18 -1.85 2.89
N ALA A 388 9.44 -1.94 2.44
CA ALA A 388 10.31 -3.08 2.73
C ALA A 388 10.68 -3.18 4.21
N GLU A 389 10.96 -2.04 4.85
CA GLU A 389 11.21 -1.94 6.30
C GLU A 389 10.00 -2.40 7.12
N LEU A 390 8.81 -1.89 6.77
CA LEU A 390 7.56 -2.24 7.45
C LEU A 390 7.20 -3.73 7.32
N LEU A 391 7.37 -4.30 6.12
CA LEU A 391 7.11 -5.73 5.93
C LEU A 391 8.17 -6.58 6.66
N ALA A 392 9.44 -6.18 6.66
CA ALA A 392 10.48 -6.87 7.44
C ALA A 392 10.17 -6.85 8.94
N GLY A 393 9.71 -5.72 9.47
CA GLY A 393 9.28 -5.59 10.87
C GLY A 393 8.12 -6.53 11.22
N SER A 394 7.19 -6.73 10.27
CA SER A 394 6.08 -7.68 10.38
C SER A 394 6.57 -9.13 10.38
N VAL A 395 7.48 -9.48 9.46
CA VAL A 395 8.10 -10.82 9.36
C VAL A 395 8.87 -11.16 10.63
N LEU A 396 9.77 -10.28 11.09
CA LEU A 396 10.55 -10.48 12.31
C LEU A 396 9.65 -10.60 13.55
N SER A 397 8.55 -9.85 13.59
CA SER A 397 7.58 -9.95 14.67
C SER A 397 6.86 -11.30 14.69
N GLU A 398 6.51 -11.86 13.53
CA GLU A 398 5.96 -13.22 13.43
C GLU A 398 7.00 -14.28 13.79
N MET A 399 8.25 -14.15 13.33
CA MET A 399 9.36 -15.06 13.69
C MET A 399 9.57 -15.13 15.21
N ARG A 400 9.60 -13.97 15.88
CA ARG A 400 9.73 -13.90 17.35
C ARG A 400 8.52 -14.52 18.06
N ALA A 401 7.31 -14.27 17.58
CA ALA A 401 6.09 -14.86 18.16
C ALA A 401 6.04 -16.38 17.97
N PHE A 402 6.52 -16.86 16.81
CA PHE A 402 6.59 -18.26 16.45
C PHE A 402 7.58 -19.02 17.35
N HIS A 403 8.83 -18.56 17.47
CA HIS A 403 9.84 -19.20 18.32
C HIS A 403 9.43 -19.19 19.80
N ARG A 404 8.79 -18.13 20.27
CA ARG A 404 8.23 -18.10 21.64
C ARG A 404 7.17 -19.18 21.84
N THR A 405 6.26 -19.34 20.88
CA THR A 405 5.20 -20.36 20.96
C THR A 405 5.78 -21.78 20.95
N GLN A 406 6.85 -22.03 20.19
CA GLN A 406 7.55 -23.31 20.21
C GLN A 406 8.23 -23.57 21.56
N ALA A 407 8.99 -22.60 22.08
CA ALA A 407 9.64 -22.71 23.39
C ALA A 407 8.61 -22.95 24.53
N GLU A 408 7.46 -22.27 24.48
CA GLU A 408 6.36 -22.49 25.43
C GLU A 408 5.75 -23.90 25.29
N SER A 409 5.72 -24.47 24.08
CA SER A 409 5.20 -25.82 23.84
C SER A 409 6.12 -26.93 24.34
N ASP A 410 7.40 -26.64 24.58
CA ASP A 410 8.38 -27.58 25.12
C ASP A 410 8.39 -27.64 26.67
N LEU A 411 7.76 -26.67 27.34
CA LEU A 411 7.64 -26.62 28.81
C LEU A 411 6.70 -27.71 29.37
N PRO A 412 6.76 -28.06 30.67
CA PRO A 412 5.82 -28.97 31.31
C PRO A 412 4.35 -28.47 31.27
N PRO A 413 3.33 -29.36 31.27
CA PRO A 413 1.92 -28.98 31.12
C PRO A 413 1.39 -27.96 32.16
N ALA A 414 1.91 -28.00 33.39
CA ALA A 414 1.51 -27.07 34.46
C ALA A 414 1.86 -25.61 34.10
N ASP A 415 3.09 -25.38 33.61
CA ASP A 415 3.61 -24.07 33.24
C ASP A 415 3.00 -23.53 31.94
N ARG A 416 2.60 -24.43 31.03
CA ARG A 416 1.87 -24.08 29.79
C ARG A 416 0.58 -23.34 30.09
N SER A 417 -0.16 -23.73 31.12
CA SER A 417 -1.50 -23.16 31.41
C SER A 417 -1.45 -21.70 31.90
N ALA A 418 -0.41 -21.33 32.65
CA ALA A 418 -0.17 -19.97 33.12
C ALA A 418 0.32 -19.07 31.98
N LEU A 419 1.28 -19.56 31.19
CA LEU A 419 1.81 -18.86 30.01
C LEU A 419 0.75 -18.70 28.92
N HIS A 420 -0.08 -19.71 28.67
CA HIS A 420 -1.15 -19.66 27.68
C HIS A 420 -2.16 -18.55 27.98
N ARG A 421 -2.52 -18.34 29.26
CA ARG A 421 -3.42 -17.25 29.71
C ARG A 421 -2.78 -15.87 29.57
N ALA A 422 -1.48 -15.74 29.88
CA ALA A 422 -0.73 -14.50 29.67
C ALA A 422 -0.55 -14.17 28.16
N ALA A 423 -0.31 -15.19 27.34
CA ALA A 423 -0.18 -15.08 25.89
C ALA A 423 -1.51 -14.77 25.19
N THR A 424 -2.64 -15.33 25.64
CA THR A 424 -3.98 -14.98 25.11
C THR A 424 -4.37 -13.55 25.43
N ARG A 425 -4.07 -13.04 26.63
CA ARG A 425 -4.27 -11.61 26.96
C ARG A 425 -3.40 -10.68 26.09
N ARG A 426 -2.15 -11.07 25.79
CA ARG A 426 -1.28 -10.30 24.88
C ARG A 426 -1.61 -10.46 23.39
N ARG A 427 -2.39 -11.48 23.00
CA ARG A 427 -2.83 -11.73 21.62
C ARG A 427 -4.00 -10.85 21.20
N ALA A 428 -4.76 -10.29 22.15
CA ALA A 428 -5.72 -9.22 21.88
C ALA A 428 -4.98 -7.89 21.67
N ARG A 429 -4.07 -7.84 20.68
CA ARG A 429 -3.48 -6.56 20.28
C ARG A 429 -4.52 -5.79 19.51
N SER A 430 -4.78 -4.58 19.97
CA SER A 430 -5.61 -3.62 19.25
C SER A 430 -5.05 -3.36 17.85
N ASP A 431 -5.92 -3.02 16.89
CA ASP A 431 -5.49 -2.44 15.61
C ASP A 431 -5.13 -0.95 15.71
N MET A 432 -5.25 -0.40 16.92
CA MET A 432 -4.89 0.97 17.22
C MET A 432 -3.41 1.20 16.95
N THR A 433 -3.15 2.38 16.42
CA THR A 433 -1.82 2.91 16.18
C THR A 433 -1.81 4.29 16.82
N VAL A 434 -0.81 4.55 17.65
CA VAL A 434 -0.68 5.79 18.40
C VAL A 434 0.45 6.60 17.77
N LEU A 435 0.15 7.85 17.41
CA LEU A 435 1.17 8.85 17.16
C LEU A 435 1.72 9.31 18.51
N ALA A 436 3.00 9.11 18.70
CA ALA A 436 3.75 9.52 19.88
C ALA A 436 4.80 10.56 19.50
N ARG A 437 4.87 11.65 20.25
CA ARG A 437 5.93 12.66 20.19
C ARG A 437 6.53 12.79 21.57
N PHE A 438 7.85 12.71 21.67
CA PHE A 438 8.55 12.84 22.95
C PHE A 438 9.99 13.32 22.72
N SER A 439 10.61 13.82 23.79
CA SER A 439 12.01 14.25 23.81
C SER A 439 12.87 13.16 24.46
N HIS A 440 14.05 12.91 23.92
CA HIS A 440 15.00 11.94 24.50
C HIS A 440 16.43 12.45 24.30
N PRO A 441 17.33 12.39 25.31
CA PRO A 441 18.72 12.84 25.18
C PRO A 441 19.47 12.16 24.05
N GLU A 442 19.17 10.88 23.81
CA GLU A 442 19.71 10.08 22.71
C GLU A 442 18.58 9.57 21.79
N PRO A 443 18.07 10.38 20.84
CA PRO A 443 16.91 10.00 20.03
C PRO A 443 17.11 8.72 19.21
N ALA A 444 18.36 8.45 18.80
CA ALA A 444 18.73 7.24 18.05
C ALA A 444 18.62 5.98 18.92
N GLU A 445 19.01 6.05 20.20
CA GLU A 445 18.87 4.95 21.15
C GLU A 445 17.39 4.65 21.42
N ALA A 446 16.60 5.70 21.69
CA ALA A 446 15.16 5.56 21.87
C ALA A 446 14.48 4.94 20.63
N ALA A 447 14.87 5.38 19.43
CA ALA A 447 14.38 4.79 18.20
C ALA A 447 14.76 3.30 18.09
N ALA A 448 16.00 2.92 18.43
CA ALA A 448 16.45 1.53 18.39
C ALA A 448 15.65 0.63 19.35
N ALA A 449 15.29 1.14 20.54
CA ALA A 449 14.56 0.41 21.58
C ALA A 449 13.07 0.18 21.29
N LEU A 450 12.46 0.95 20.37
CA LEU A 450 11.08 0.73 19.93
C LEU A 450 10.92 -0.58 19.15
N ARG A 451 9.69 -1.04 18.87
CA ARG A 451 9.52 -2.29 18.11
C ARG A 451 9.97 -2.08 16.66
N LEU A 452 10.34 -3.17 16.00
CA LEU A 452 10.65 -3.16 14.57
C LEU A 452 9.41 -2.96 13.69
N SER A 453 8.22 -3.19 14.25
CA SER A 453 6.96 -2.86 13.60
C SER A 453 6.54 -1.40 13.79
N ASP A 454 7.20 -0.66 14.70
CA ASP A 454 6.90 0.75 14.94
C ASP A 454 7.69 1.60 13.94
N GLU A 455 7.09 2.68 13.46
CA GLU A 455 7.77 3.64 12.58
C GLU A 455 8.29 4.79 13.42
N VAL A 456 9.49 5.27 13.09
CA VAL A 456 10.15 6.32 13.88
C VAL A 456 10.77 7.34 12.95
N SER A 457 10.66 8.61 13.32
CA SER A 457 11.39 9.72 12.72
C SER A 457 12.03 10.55 13.84
N ILE A 458 13.24 11.01 13.60
CA ILE A 458 14.01 11.82 14.55
C ILE A 458 14.17 13.22 13.98
N CYS A 459 13.96 14.21 14.83
CA CYS A 459 14.39 15.58 14.60
C CYS A 459 15.74 15.79 15.31
N LEU A 460 16.83 15.79 14.54
CA LEU A 460 18.19 15.94 15.09
C LEU A 460 18.41 17.29 15.78
N GLY A 461 17.74 18.36 15.32
CA GLY A 461 17.91 19.70 15.89
C GLY A 461 17.16 19.96 17.21
N ARG A 462 16.29 19.04 17.66
CA ARG A 462 15.44 19.25 18.85
C ARG A 462 15.36 18.05 19.79
N ASN A 463 16.28 17.08 19.66
CA ASN A 463 16.28 15.83 20.44
C ASN A 463 14.89 15.16 20.55
N ARG A 464 14.11 15.26 19.47
CA ARG A 464 12.70 14.90 19.46
C ARG A 464 12.48 13.68 18.59
N VAL A 465 11.71 12.74 19.12
CA VAL A 465 11.28 11.52 18.45
C VAL A 465 9.80 11.64 18.11
N LEU A 466 9.46 11.25 16.90
CA LEU A 466 8.08 11.08 16.44
C LEU A 466 7.91 9.63 16.00
N ALA A 467 6.95 8.92 16.57
CA ALA A 467 6.77 7.50 16.33
C ALA A 467 5.29 7.14 16.08
N LEU A 468 5.07 6.14 15.21
CA LEU A 468 3.82 5.43 15.13
C LEU A 468 3.98 4.10 15.86
N LEU A 469 3.45 4.06 17.08
CA LEU A 469 3.47 2.88 17.93
C LEU A 469 2.29 1.98 17.54
N ARG A 470 2.58 0.80 17.01
CA ARG A 470 1.56 -0.09 16.43
C ARG A 470 1.11 -1.14 17.44
N GLY A 471 -0.20 -1.40 17.46
CA GLY A 471 -0.79 -2.43 18.29
C GLY A 471 -0.78 -2.08 19.78
N CYS A 472 -1.12 -0.84 20.09
CA CYS A 472 -1.30 -0.30 21.43
C CYS A 472 -2.32 0.85 21.42
N ASP A 473 -2.92 1.12 22.57
CA ASP A 473 -3.64 2.36 22.86
C ASP A 473 -2.72 3.42 23.46
N GLU A 474 -3.27 4.58 23.80
CA GLU A 474 -2.53 5.70 24.38
C GLU A 474 -1.92 5.37 25.75
N VAL A 475 -2.57 4.51 26.55
CA VAL A 475 -2.09 4.12 27.88
C VAL A 475 -0.87 3.23 27.75
N ASP A 476 -0.96 2.22 26.89
CA ASP A 476 0.16 1.35 26.53
C ASP A 476 1.34 2.16 25.94
N ALA A 477 1.03 3.14 25.08
CA ALA A 477 2.02 4.02 24.48
C ALA A 477 2.76 4.86 25.53
N LEU A 478 2.06 5.49 26.47
CA LEU A 478 2.68 6.21 27.58
C LEU A 478 3.57 5.29 28.43
N GLY A 479 3.13 4.05 28.66
CA GLY A 479 3.96 3.05 29.34
C GLY A 479 5.22 2.67 28.57
N VAL A 480 5.18 2.63 27.23
CA VAL A 480 6.38 2.46 26.39
C VAL A 480 7.32 3.65 26.53
N ILE A 481 6.80 4.87 26.36
CA ILE A 481 7.60 6.10 26.40
C ILE A 481 8.25 6.31 27.78
N SER A 482 7.52 6.04 28.86
CA SER A 482 8.06 6.12 30.22
C SER A 482 9.22 5.14 30.45
N ARG A 483 9.14 3.91 29.91
CA ARG A 483 10.25 2.94 30.01
C ARG A 483 11.49 3.34 29.21
N LEU A 484 11.35 4.23 28.24
CA LEU A 484 12.49 4.81 27.52
C LEU A 484 13.15 5.94 28.30
N GLY A 485 12.61 6.38 29.44
CA GLY A 485 13.14 7.57 30.13
C GLY A 485 12.95 8.87 29.34
N ALA A 486 11.96 8.89 28.44
CA ALA A 486 11.67 10.05 27.59
C ALA A 486 10.83 11.10 28.31
N GLU A 487 11.03 12.36 27.92
CA GLU A 487 10.40 13.55 28.49
C GLU A 487 9.33 14.12 27.56
N GLU A 488 8.43 14.94 28.12
CA GLU A 488 7.37 15.65 27.38
C GLU A 488 6.51 14.75 26.45
N PRO A 489 6.00 13.60 26.93
CA PRO A 489 5.25 12.70 26.09
C PRO A 489 3.93 13.33 25.64
N TYR A 490 3.70 13.31 24.34
CA TYR A 490 2.41 13.59 23.72
C TYR A 490 1.99 12.37 22.91
N VAL A 491 0.80 11.85 23.19
CA VAL A 491 0.24 10.69 22.48
C VAL A 491 -1.19 10.97 22.03
N ARG A 492 -1.57 10.42 20.88
CA ARG A 492 -2.97 10.31 20.43
C ARG A 492 -3.12 9.20 19.41
N LEU A 493 -4.34 8.73 19.18
CA LEU A 493 -4.61 7.88 18.01
C LEU A 493 -4.12 8.55 16.71
N ALA A 494 -3.47 7.74 15.88
CA ALA A 494 -3.05 8.14 14.56
C ALA A 494 -4.26 8.25 13.62
N SER A 495 -4.28 9.31 12.83
CA SER A 495 -5.23 9.49 11.74
C SER A 495 -4.91 8.56 10.57
N ARG A 496 -5.82 8.46 9.59
CA ARG A 496 -5.57 7.65 8.38
C ARG A 496 -4.36 8.15 7.58
N PRO A 497 -4.19 9.46 7.30
CA PRO A 497 -3.00 9.94 6.60
C PRO A 497 -1.70 9.59 7.33
N GLU A 498 -1.68 9.64 8.67
CA GLU A 498 -0.49 9.26 9.46
C GLU A 498 -0.21 7.77 9.41
N LEU A 499 -1.22 6.93 9.55
CA LEU A 499 -1.06 5.49 9.40
C LEU A 499 -0.48 5.10 8.02
N LEU A 500 -0.81 5.86 6.98
CA LEU A 500 -0.39 5.60 5.61
C LEU A 500 0.93 6.26 5.26
N GLY A 501 1.07 7.57 5.46
CA GLY A 501 2.26 8.36 5.13
C GLY A 501 3.37 8.32 6.18
N GLY A 502 3.13 7.73 7.35
CA GLY A 502 4.11 7.60 8.42
C GLY A 502 4.11 8.80 9.38
N PRO A 503 4.97 8.78 10.41
CA PRO A 503 5.00 9.81 11.45
C PRO A 503 5.33 11.20 10.90
N ALA A 504 6.09 11.30 9.81
CA ALA A 504 6.56 12.59 9.29
C ALA A 504 5.49 13.44 8.59
N ILE A 505 4.27 12.91 8.37
CA ILE A 505 3.19 13.63 7.67
C ILE A 505 2.48 14.69 8.53
N VAL A 506 3.00 15.00 9.73
CA VAL A 506 2.45 16.02 10.62
C VAL A 506 2.70 17.40 10.00
N GLY A 507 1.83 17.79 9.06
CA GLY A 507 1.78 19.07 8.37
C GLY A 507 0.69 19.11 7.28
N ILE A 508 0.65 18.08 6.42
CA ILE A 508 -0.24 18.02 5.24
C ILE A 508 -1.73 18.11 5.61
N ALA A 509 -2.16 17.42 6.66
CA ALA A 509 -3.57 17.38 7.07
C ALA A 509 -4.06 18.64 7.80
N ARG A 510 -3.17 19.59 8.13
CA ARG A 510 -3.49 20.84 8.84
C ARG A 510 -3.35 22.08 7.97
N GLY A 511 -3.01 21.94 6.69
CA GLY A 511 -2.64 23.08 5.84
C GLY A 511 -1.32 23.73 6.26
N GLU A 512 -0.50 23.04 7.05
CA GLU A 512 0.86 23.47 7.39
C GLU A 512 1.77 22.95 6.26
N THR A 513 2.26 23.86 5.42
CA THR A 513 3.21 23.55 4.34
C THR A 513 4.44 22.85 4.91
N LEU A 514 4.68 21.61 4.47
CA LEU A 514 5.97 20.97 4.69
C LEU A 514 7.00 21.64 3.76
N PRO A 515 8.22 21.92 4.24
CA PRO A 515 9.29 22.45 3.40
C PRO A 515 9.57 21.51 2.22
N SER A 516 9.85 22.09 1.05
CA SER A 516 10.06 21.45 -0.26
C SER A 516 11.16 20.36 -0.33
N ASP A 517 11.88 20.10 0.77
CA ASP A 517 13.09 19.28 0.80
C ASP A 517 12.86 17.87 1.37
N VAL A 518 11.61 17.40 1.43
CA VAL A 518 11.27 16.00 1.71
C VAL A 518 11.35 15.16 0.43
N VAL A 519 12.52 15.16 -0.19
CA VAL A 519 12.94 14.13 -1.16
C VAL A 519 14.15 13.47 -0.52
N PRO A 520 14.18 12.13 -0.35
CA PRO A 520 15.39 11.46 0.13
C PRO A 520 16.52 11.82 -0.84
N GLY A 521 17.57 12.46 -0.32
CA GLY A 521 18.76 12.76 -1.09
C GLY A 521 19.34 11.48 -1.67
N ARG A 522 19.76 11.61 -2.94
CA ARG A 522 20.44 10.65 -3.82
C ARG A 522 21.24 9.53 -3.16
#